data_AF-A0A952V1J3-F1
#
_entry.id   AF-A0A952V1J3-F1
#
_cell.length_a   1.000
_cell.length_b   1.000
_cell.length_c   1.000
_cell.angle_alpha   90.00
_cell.angle_beta   90.00
_cell.angle_gamma   90.00
#
_symmetry.space_group_name_H-M   'P 1'
#
loop_
_entity.id
_entity.type
_entity.pdbx_description
1 polymer ?
#
loop_
_entity_poly.entity_id
_entity_poly.type
_entity_poly.pdbx_seq_one_letter_code
_entity_poly.pdbx_strand_id
1 'polypeptide(L)'
;MPRLCWLWLVGAAVATAGCTTVDPGPNFVVPDENFDADFFFCRVEPELLVAKKCGPGDPAFGDAANGCHFNSGAVSGMAIANHAPIDCANGRPTSRAQIGAGGAAQGNLQAVTLVMSRDVNTAPLLLRPTGQNHPRKVFDPNDPVVEVLREWALR
;
A
#
# COMPACT_ATOMS: atom_id res chain seq x y z
N MET A 1 74.41 21.17 -13.32
CA MET A 1 73.54 22.31 -12.98
C MET A 1 72.09 21.87 -13.17
N PRO A 2 71.22 21.99 -12.16
CA PRO A 2 69.93 21.30 -12.08
C PRO A 2 68.79 22.11 -12.71
N ARG A 3 67.74 21.43 -13.18
CA ARG A 3 66.39 22.01 -13.28
C ARG A 3 65.37 20.97 -12.78
N LEU A 4 65.01 21.10 -11.50
CA LEU A 4 63.71 20.69 -10.97
C LEU A 4 62.66 21.64 -11.57
N CYS A 5 61.54 21.11 -12.08
CA CYS A 5 60.27 21.83 -12.05
C CYS A 5 59.08 20.87 -12.20
N TRP A 6 58.42 20.66 -11.05
CA TRP A 6 56.98 20.44 -10.83
C TRP A 6 56.27 19.19 -11.36
N LEU A 7 55.89 18.35 -10.37
CA LEU A 7 54.71 17.50 -10.37
C LEU A 7 53.47 18.25 -10.86
N TRP A 8 52.64 17.60 -11.68
CA TRP A 8 51.19 17.58 -11.48
C TRP A 8 50.65 16.21 -11.92
N LEU A 9 50.31 15.40 -10.92
CA LEU A 9 49.39 14.27 -11.03
C LEU A 9 47.98 14.83 -11.24
N VAL A 10 47.31 14.52 -12.35
CA VAL A 10 45.86 14.70 -12.47
C VAL A 10 45.25 13.30 -12.61
N GLY A 11 44.66 12.85 -11.51
CA GLY A 11 43.98 11.58 -11.39
C GLY A 11 42.65 11.58 -12.13
N ALA A 12 42.43 10.52 -12.92
CA ALA A 12 41.12 10.15 -13.38
C ALA A 12 40.45 9.27 -12.31
N ALA A 13 39.76 9.91 -11.35
CA ALA A 13 38.87 9.21 -10.44
C ALA A 13 37.53 8.96 -11.15
N VAL A 14 37.32 7.72 -11.59
CA VAL A 14 36.04 7.22 -12.06
C VAL A 14 35.07 7.23 -10.87
N ALA A 15 34.15 8.19 -10.84
CA ALA A 15 33.06 8.21 -9.88
C ALA A 15 31.99 7.19 -10.32
N THR A 16 32.15 5.93 -9.92
CA THR A 16 31.05 4.97 -9.91
C THR A 16 30.07 5.41 -8.82
N ALA A 17 29.05 6.17 -9.19
CA ALA A 17 27.88 6.38 -8.34
C ALA A 17 27.17 5.03 -8.21
N GLY A 18 27.53 4.29 -7.15
CA GLY A 18 26.93 3.01 -6.82
C GLY A 18 25.45 3.19 -6.53
N CYS A 19 24.63 2.31 -7.10
CA CYS A 19 23.33 1.98 -6.54
C CYS A 19 23.58 1.50 -5.11
N THR A 20 23.37 2.36 -4.12
CA THR A 20 23.45 1.94 -2.71
C THR A 20 22.20 1.11 -2.41
N THR A 21 22.25 -0.18 -2.71
CA THR A 21 21.34 -1.13 -2.09
C THR A 21 21.66 -1.13 -0.60
N VAL A 22 20.75 -0.64 0.22
CA VAL A 22 20.86 -0.76 1.68
C VAL A 22 20.69 -2.24 1.99
N ASP A 23 21.77 -2.89 2.40
CA ASP A 23 21.71 -4.25 2.96
C ASP A 23 20.93 -4.16 4.28
N PRO A 24 19.74 -4.76 4.38
CA PRO A 24 18.93 -4.67 5.59
C PRO A 24 19.48 -5.56 6.72
N GLY A 25 20.61 -6.23 6.49
CA GLY A 25 21.30 -7.07 7.44
C GLY A 25 20.67 -8.46 7.57
N PRO A 26 21.37 -9.40 8.22
CA PRO A 26 20.96 -10.81 8.30
C PRO A 26 19.70 -11.05 9.17
N ASN A 27 19.17 -10.01 9.82
CA ASN A 27 18.01 -10.06 10.71
C ASN A 27 16.88 -9.11 10.27
N PHE A 28 16.77 -8.81 8.98
CA PHE A 28 15.59 -8.12 8.46
C PHE A 28 14.37 -9.03 8.56
N VAL A 29 13.66 -8.89 9.67
CA VAL A 29 12.36 -9.50 9.87
C VAL A 29 11.35 -8.43 9.45
N VAL A 30 10.70 -8.62 8.30
CA VAL A 30 9.44 -7.91 8.04
C VAL A 30 8.49 -8.39 9.14
N PRO A 31 7.94 -7.51 9.98
CA PRO A 31 6.93 -7.92 10.94
C PRO A 31 5.79 -8.57 10.15
N ASP A 32 5.53 -9.86 10.42
CA ASP A 32 4.37 -10.55 9.88
C ASP A 32 3.17 -10.09 10.71
N GLU A 33 2.73 -8.85 10.46
CA GLU A 33 1.54 -8.31 11.09
C GLU A 33 0.34 -9.05 10.53
N ASN A 34 -0.07 -10.11 11.24
CA ASN A 34 -1.24 -10.88 10.87
C ASN A 34 -2.50 -10.11 11.27
N PHE A 35 -3.02 -9.29 10.36
CA PHE A 35 -4.29 -8.59 10.53
C PHE A 35 -5.48 -9.54 10.33
N ASP A 36 -6.58 -9.31 11.05
CA ASP A 36 -7.80 -10.11 10.92
C ASP A 36 -8.38 -10.05 9.49
N ALA A 37 -8.24 -11.15 8.76
CA ALA A 37 -8.72 -11.31 7.40
C ALA A 37 -10.26 -11.27 7.31
N ASP A 38 -10.98 -11.86 8.27
CA ASP A 38 -12.44 -11.85 8.27
C ASP A 38 -12.95 -10.41 8.43
N PHE A 39 -12.30 -9.64 9.30
CA PHE A 39 -12.61 -8.20 9.46
C PHE A 39 -12.29 -7.40 8.20
N PHE A 40 -11.18 -7.71 7.51
CA PHE A 40 -10.85 -7.08 6.24
C PHE A 40 -11.97 -7.27 5.20
N PHE A 41 -12.36 -8.52 4.96
CA PHE A 41 -13.37 -8.84 3.94
C PHE A 41 -14.75 -8.27 4.27
N CYS A 42 -15.12 -8.27 5.55
CA CYS A 42 -16.47 -7.88 5.96
C CYS A 42 -16.63 -6.39 6.27
N ARG A 43 -15.55 -5.66 6.55
CA ARG A 43 -15.60 -4.26 6.97
C ARG A 43 -14.68 -3.38 6.13
N VAL A 44 -13.38 -3.68 6.10
CA VAL A 44 -12.37 -2.79 5.49
C VAL A 44 -12.57 -2.67 3.99
N GLU A 45 -12.59 -3.78 3.25
CA GLU A 45 -12.75 -3.76 1.80
C GLU A 45 -14.06 -3.07 1.35
N PRO A 46 -15.25 -3.43 1.87
CA PRO A 46 -16.49 -2.79 1.44
C PRO A 46 -16.58 -1.31 1.85
N GLU A 47 -16.15 -0.94 3.05
CA GLU A 47 -16.33 0.42 3.55
C GLU A 47 -15.23 1.39 3.09
N LEU A 48 -14.00 0.90 2.90
CA LEU A 48 -12.88 1.71 2.44
C LEU A 48 -12.66 1.59 0.94
N LEU A 49 -12.36 0.39 0.42
CA LEU A 49 -11.93 0.25 -0.97
C LEU A 49 -13.06 0.51 -1.95
N VAL A 50 -14.26 0.03 -1.60
CA VAL A 50 -15.45 0.14 -2.46
C VAL A 50 -16.23 1.42 -2.18
N ALA A 51 -16.66 1.67 -0.94
CA ALA A 51 -17.52 2.81 -0.64
C ALA A 51 -16.80 4.17 -0.75
N LYS A 52 -15.51 4.26 -0.37
CA LYS A 52 -14.69 5.48 -0.61
C LYS A 52 -14.08 5.53 -2.00
N LYS A 53 -14.39 4.58 -2.87
CA LYS A 53 -13.95 4.56 -4.27
C LYS A 53 -12.43 4.49 -4.47
N CYS A 54 -11.67 3.97 -3.49
CA CYS A 54 -10.23 3.80 -3.63
C CYS A 54 -9.88 2.83 -4.77
N GLY A 55 -10.64 1.74 -4.94
CA GLY A 55 -10.46 0.82 -6.07
C GLY A 55 -10.91 1.39 -7.41
N PRO A 56 -12.24 1.62 -7.58
CA PRO A 56 -12.82 1.95 -8.88
C PRO A 56 -12.53 3.37 -9.36
N GLY A 57 -12.15 4.29 -8.47
CA GLY A 57 -12.13 5.72 -8.75
C GLY A 57 -13.51 6.37 -8.69
N ASP A 58 -13.53 7.70 -8.63
CA ASP A 58 -14.73 8.52 -8.62
C ASP A 58 -14.77 9.47 -9.85
N PRO A 59 -15.67 9.22 -10.82
CA PRO A 59 -15.83 10.07 -11.99
C PRO A 59 -16.18 11.53 -11.67
N ALA A 60 -16.78 11.82 -10.51
CA ALA A 60 -17.06 13.19 -10.08
C ALA A 60 -15.77 14.00 -9.84
N PHE A 61 -14.65 13.31 -9.64
CA PHE A 61 -13.32 13.90 -9.49
C PHE A 61 -12.44 13.69 -10.73
N GLY A 62 -13.00 13.18 -11.83
CA GLY A 62 -12.27 12.95 -13.08
C GLY A 62 -11.50 11.63 -13.13
N ASP A 63 -11.72 10.71 -12.19
CA ASP A 63 -11.08 9.40 -12.21
C ASP A 63 -11.69 8.54 -13.34
N ALA A 64 -10.84 7.81 -14.07
CA ALA A 64 -11.29 6.80 -15.01
C ALA A 64 -11.93 5.60 -14.28
N ALA A 65 -12.83 4.88 -14.94
CA ALA A 65 -13.40 3.66 -14.38
C ALA A 65 -12.30 2.62 -14.11
N ASN A 66 -12.26 2.08 -12.89
CA ASN A 66 -11.18 1.22 -12.38
C ASN A 66 -9.80 1.89 -12.40
N GLY A 67 -9.76 3.22 -12.39
CA GLY A 67 -8.56 4.01 -12.65
C GLY A 67 -7.65 4.26 -11.45
N CYS A 68 -8.14 4.12 -10.22
CA CYS A 68 -7.34 4.42 -9.03
C CYS A 68 -6.48 3.22 -8.59
N HIS A 69 -7.10 2.14 -8.13
CA HIS A 69 -6.35 0.97 -7.65
C HIS A 69 -6.81 -0.37 -8.25
N PHE A 70 -7.95 -0.43 -8.96
CA PHE A 70 -8.39 -1.60 -9.75
C PHE A 70 -7.69 -1.72 -11.12
N ASN A 71 -6.40 -1.40 -11.17
CA ASN A 71 -5.57 -1.49 -12.36
C ASN A 71 -4.13 -1.83 -11.95
N SER A 72 -3.58 -2.91 -12.50
CA SER A 72 -2.23 -3.38 -12.22
C SER A 72 -1.13 -2.40 -12.61
N GLY A 73 -1.43 -1.43 -13.48
CA GLY A 73 -0.51 -0.35 -13.86
C GLY A 73 -0.70 0.97 -13.11
N ALA A 74 -1.71 1.10 -12.25
CA ALA A 74 -2.05 2.40 -11.65
C ALA A 74 -1.19 2.75 -10.44
N VAL A 75 -0.85 1.76 -9.58
CA VAL A 75 -0.07 2.02 -8.35
C VAL A 75 0.86 0.84 -8.03
N SER A 76 2.17 1.10 -8.08
CA SER A 76 3.19 0.13 -7.65
C SER A 76 3.02 -0.19 -6.17
N GLY A 77 2.86 -1.48 -5.84
CA GLY A 77 2.77 -1.98 -4.46
C GLY A 77 1.38 -1.90 -3.81
N MET A 78 0.35 -1.39 -4.49
CA MET A 78 -1.05 -1.48 -4.02
C MET A 78 -2.01 -1.56 -5.22
N ALA A 79 -1.72 -2.49 -6.12
CA ALA A 79 -2.66 -2.90 -7.14
C ALA A 79 -3.64 -3.90 -6.52
N ILE A 80 -4.93 -3.62 -6.65
CA ILE A 80 -6.01 -4.49 -6.22
C ILE A 80 -6.85 -4.89 -7.43
N ALA A 81 -7.62 -5.96 -7.30
CA ALA A 81 -8.48 -6.49 -8.34
C ALA A 81 -9.95 -6.33 -7.95
N ASN A 82 -10.78 -6.02 -8.94
CA ASN A 82 -12.23 -6.00 -8.74
C ASN A 82 -12.75 -7.44 -8.65
N HIS A 83 -13.72 -7.67 -7.77
CA HIS A 83 -14.44 -8.93 -7.62
C HIS A 83 -15.86 -8.70 -7.07
N ALA A 84 -16.68 -9.75 -7.09
CA ALA A 84 -17.99 -9.70 -6.45
C ALA A 84 -17.84 -9.48 -4.93
N PRO A 85 -18.73 -8.70 -4.28
CA PRO A 85 -18.70 -8.51 -2.83
C PRO A 85 -18.69 -9.83 -2.07
N ILE A 86 -17.95 -9.89 -0.96
CA ILE A 86 -17.90 -11.05 -0.08
C ILE A 86 -19.17 -11.06 0.79
N ASP A 87 -19.88 -12.18 0.80
CA ASP A 87 -21.05 -12.32 1.66
C ASP A 87 -20.59 -12.59 3.09
N CYS A 88 -21.07 -11.77 4.03
CA CYS A 88 -20.70 -11.86 5.44
C CYS A 88 -21.90 -12.05 6.35
N ALA A 89 -21.75 -12.91 7.36
CA ALA A 89 -22.70 -13.07 8.46
C ALA A 89 -21.94 -13.10 9.79
N ASN A 90 -22.42 -12.35 10.77
CA ASN A 90 -21.80 -12.23 12.10
C ASN A 90 -20.30 -11.86 12.04
N GLY A 91 -19.94 -10.96 11.10
CA GLY A 91 -18.57 -10.47 10.93
C GLY A 91 -17.60 -11.45 10.28
N ARG A 92 -18.08 -12.51 9.62
CA ARG A 92 -17.25 -13.48 8.92
C ARG A 92 -17.79 -13.80 7.53
N PRO A 93 -16.92 -14.12 6.54
CA PRO A 93 -17.36 -14.62 5.24
C PRO A 93 -18.20 -15.88 5.38
N THR A 94 -19.35 -15.95 4.71
CA THR A 94 -20.26 -17.10 4.76
C THR A 94 -19.78 -18.27 3.90
N SER A 95 -18.86 -18.02 2.97
CA SER A 95 -18.30 -19.03 2.07
C SER A 95 -16.80 -18.86 1.88
N ARG A 96 -16.02 -19.90 2.20
CA ARG A 96 -14.57 -19.92 1.95
C ARG A 96 -14.23 -19.92 0.45
N ALA A 97 -15.16 -20.31 -0.41
CA ALA A 97 -14.95 -20.26 -1.86
C ALA A 97 -14.80 -18.81 -2.38
N GLN A 98 -15.38 -17.82 -1.71
CA GLN A 98 -15.27 -16.41 -2.08
C GLN A 98 -13.89 -15.81 -1.75
N ILE A 99 -13.18 -16.41 -0.79
CA ILE A 99 -11.88 -15.96 -0.28
C ILE A 99 -10.79 -17.03 -0.51
N GLY A 100 -10.97 -17.86 -1.54
CA GLY A 100 -10.03 -18.92 -1.88
C GLY A 100 -8.64 -18.37 -2.23
N ALA A 101 -7.60 -19.16 -1.92
CA ALA A 101 -6.22 -18.82 -2.25
C ALA A 101 -6.06 -18.54 -3.76
N GLY A 102 -5.32 -17.48 -4.10
CA GLY A 102 -5.11 -17.05 -5.49
C GLY A 102 -6.28 -16.28 -6.11
N GLY A 103 -7.39 -16.08 -5.39
CA GLY A 103 -8.50 -15.24 -5.82
C GLY A 103 -8.23 -13.74 -5.64
N ALA A 104 -9.02 -12.91 -6.33
CA ALA A 104 -8.92 -11.46 -6.27
C ALA A 104 -9.06 -10.90 -4.85
N ALA A 105 -10.04 -11.36 -4.07
CA ALA A 105 -10.24 -10.93 -2.69
C ALA A 105 -8.99 -11.19 -1.83
N GLN A 106 -8.41 -12.39 -1.95
CA GLN A 106 -7.20 -12.73 -1.21
C GLN A 106 -5.99 -11.89 -1.65
N GLY A 107 -5.88 -11.60 -2.94
CA GLY A 107 -4.87 -10.67 -3.47
C GLY A 107 -5.04 -9.26 -2.91
N ASN A 108 -6.28 -8.78 -2.77
CA ASN A 108 -6.58 -7.47 -2.18
C ASN A 108 -6.16 -7.40 -0.72
N LEU A 109 -6.50 -8.42 0.09
CA LEU A 109 -6.05 -8.51 1.48
C LEU A 109 -4.52 -8.40 1.54
N GLN A 110 -3.80 -9.21 0.75
CA GLN A 110 -2.34 -9.19 0.71
C GLN A 110 -1.80 -7.80 0.35
N ALA A 111 -2.32 -7.18 -0.72
CA ALA A 111 -1.87 -5.86 -1.16
C ALA A 111 -2.12 -4.76 -0.12
N VAL A 112 -3.28 -4.80 0.54
CA VAL A 112 -3.67 -3.77 1.52
C VAL A 112 -2.92 -3.94 2.83
N THR A 113 -2.68 -5.18 3.27
CA THR A 113 -1.87 -5.47 4.46
C THR A 113 -0.45 -4.93 4.33
N LEU A 114 0.15 -4.92 3.13
CA LEU A 114 1.50 -4.36 2.90
C LEU A 114 1.60 -2.85 3.19
N VAL A 115 0.48 -2.15 3.20
CA VAL A 115 0.41 -0.70 3.46
C VAL A 115 -0.39 -0.35 4.72
N MET A 116 -0.62 -1.36 5.57
CA MET A 116 -1.23 -1.21 6.88
C MET A 116 -0.16 -1.19 7.98
N SER A 117 -0.54 -0.73 9.17
CA SER A 117 0.32 -0.69 10.36
C SER A 117 -0.54 -0.86 11.62
N ARG A 118 -0.01 -1.53 12.65
CA ARG A 118 -0.60 -1.53 14.02
C ARG A 118 -0.73 -0.12 14.60
N ASP A 119 0.18 0.80 14.27
CA ASP A 119 -0.06 2.23 14.49
C ASP A 119 -0.74 2.82 13.26
N VAL A 120 -2.07 2.87 13.31
CA VAL A 120 -2.93 3.37 12.24
C VAL A 120 -2.56 4.79 11.76
N ASN A 121 -1.97 5.64 12.62
CA ASN A 121 -1.55 7.00 12.25
C ASN A 121 -0.28 7.01 11.41
N THR A 122 0.39 5.87 11.27
CA THR A 122 1.54 5.68 10.37
C THR A 122 1.18 4.89 9.12
N ALA A 123 0.00 4.26 9.09
CA ALA A 123 -0.43 3.41 7.98
C ALA A 123 -0.61 4.25 6.70
N PRO A 124 0.11 3.96 5.60
CA PRO A 124 -0.14 4.62 4.32
C PRO A 124 -1.59 4.51 3.85
N LEU A 125 -2.30 3.44 4.26
CA LEU A 125 -3.72 3.23 4.00
C LEU A 125 -4.63 4.32 4.61
N LEU A 126 -4.21 5.01 5.68
CA LEU A 126 -4.89 6.18 6.23
C LEU A 126 -4.31 7.48 5.68
N LEU A 127 -2.98 7.62 5.72
CA LEU A 127 -2.30 8.88 5.43
C LEU A 127 -2.51 9.35 3.99
N ARG A 128 -2.41 8.42 3.03
CA ARG A 128 -2.49 8.79 1.61
C ARG A 128 -3.89 9.25 1.21
N PRO A 129 -4.96 8.47 1.45
CA PRO A 129 -6.30 8.87 1.04
C PRO A 129 -6.83 10.10 1.81
N THR A 130 -6.23 10.48 2.93
CA THR A 130 -6.57 11.72 3.65
C THR A 130 -5.84 12.96 3.13
N GLY A 131 -4.97 12.82 2.12
CA GLY A 131 -4.35 13.91 1.38
C GLY A 131 -2.82 13.96 1.44
N GLN A 132 -2.15 12.96 2.03
CA GLN A 132 -0.70 12.96 2.13
C GLN A 132 -0.06 12.11 1.01
N ASN A 133 0.57 12.74 0.02
CA ASN A 133 1.24 12.03 -1.10
C ASN A 133 0.29 11.09 -1.87
N HIS A 134 -0.93 11.56 -2.14
CA HIS A 134 -1.93 10.89 -2.99
C HIS A 134 -2.46 11.89 -4.03
N PRO A 135 -2.83 11.46 -5.26
CA PRO A 135 -3.31 12.37 -6.31
C PRO A 135 -4.53 13.23 -5.93
N ARG A 136 -5.32 12.79 -4.93
CA ARG A 136 -6.40 13.57 -4.33
C ARG A 136 -6.70 13.15 -2.90
N LYS A 137 -7.39 14.01 -2.15
CA LYS A 137 -8.05 13.62 -0.90
C LYS A 137 -9.30 12.81 -1.22
N VAL A 138 -9.39 11.61 -0.69
CA VAL A 138 -10.49 10.66 -0.87
C VAL A 138 -11.52 10.77 0.25
N PHE A 139 -11.06 10.92 1.50
CA PHE A 139 -11.92 11.14 2.66
C PHE A 139 -11.24 12.01 3.73
N ASP A 140 -12.02 12.50 4.70
CA ASP A 140 -11.50 13.32 5.79
C ASP A 140 -10.84 12.46 6.89
N PRO A 141 -9.79 12.93 7.59
CA PRO A 141 -9.24 12.24 8.76
C PRO A 141 -10.27 11.93 9.87
N ASN A 142 -11.40 12.64 9.91
CA ASN A 142 -12.50 12.41 10.85
C ASN A 142 -13.65 11.58 10.26
N ASP A 143 -13.49 11.01 9.06
CA ASP A 143 -14.50 10.15 8.44
C ASP A 143 -14.72 8.87 9.27
N PRO A 144 -15.97 8.38 9.43
CA PRO A 144 -16.24 7.15 10.16
C PRO A 144 -15.44 5.91 9.69
N VAL A 145 -15.03 5.87 8.42
CA VAL A 145 -14.20 4.75 7.90
C VAL A 145 -12.83 4.67 8.60
N VAL A 146 -12.37 5.78 9.19
CA VAL A 146 -11.11 5.79 9.94
C VAL A 146 -11.23 4.93 11.20
N GLU A 147 -12.40 4.84 11.84
CA GLU A 147 -12.60 3.92 12.96
C GLU A 147 -12.52 2.46 12.53
N VAL A 148 -12.98 2.13 11.31
CA VAL A 148 -12.83 0.77 10.76
C VAL A 148 -11.36 0.40 10.62
N LEU A 149 -10.53 1.34 10.14
CA LEU A 149 -9.08 1.14 10.08
C LEU A 149 -8.44 1.02 11.46
N ARG A 150 -8.87 1.83 12.44
CA ARG A 150 -8.41 1.73 13.83
C ARG A 150 -8.76 0.36 14.43
N GLU A 151 -9.98 -0.11 14.25
CA GLU A 151 -10.40 -1.43 14.71
C GLU A 151 -9.59 -2.54 14.06
N TRP A 152 -9.36 -2.46 12.74
CA TRP A 152 -8.55 -3.46 12.03
C TRP A 152 -7.11 -3.46 12.50
N ALA A 153 -6.53 -2.27 12.75
CA ALA A 153 -5.17 -2.14 13.29
C ALA A 153 -4.99 -2.87 14.63
N LEU A 154 -6.06 -3.08 15.40
CA LEU A 154 -6.02 -3.73 16.72
C LEU A 154 -6.34 -5.25 16.68
N ARG A 155 -6.69 -5.80 15.51
CA ARG A 155 -7.09 -7.21 15.34
C ARG A 155 -6.04 -7.99 14.55
#